data_AF-X1FIT7-F1
#
_entry.id   AF-X1FIT7-F1
#
_cell.length_a   1.000
_cell.length_b   1.000
_cell.length_c   1.000
_cell.angle_alpha   90.00
_cell.angle_beta   90.00
_cell.angle_gamma   90.00
#
_symmetry.space_group_name_H-M   'P 1'
#
loop_
_entity.id
_entity.type
_entity.pdbx_description
1 polymer ?
#
loop_
_entity_poly.entity_id
_entity_poly.type
_entity_poly.pdbx_seq_one_letter_code
_entity_poly.pdbx_strand_id
1 'polypeptide(L)'
;PGLAPGEIAIRGPQIFKGYWNKPKETENALVDGWFYSGDVGVMDEDGYIKIVDRTKDMIIVSGFKVFSVEVDDKMNKHPAIELWS
;
A
#
# COMPACT_ATOMS: atom_id res chain seq x y z
N PRO A 1 -3.99 -1.06 17.75
CA PRO A 1 -4.66 -2.35 17.41
C PRO A 1 -4.63 -2.56 15.90
N GLY A 2 -4.22 -3.74 15.42
CA GLY A 2 -3.71 -4.03 14.07
C GLY A 2 -4.62 -3.72 12.87
N LEU A 3 -5.85 -3.30 13.09
CA LEU A 3 -6.85 -3.10 12.04
C LEU A 3 -6.71 -1.80 11.23
N ALA A 4 -5.83 -0.88 11.62
CA ALA A 4 -5.70 0.42 10.96
C ALA A 4 -4.77 0.35 9.73
N PRO A 5 -5.23 0.76 8.53
CA PRO A 5 -4.42 0.72 7.31
C PRO A 5 -3.29 1.74 7.35
N GLY A 6 -2.09 1.28 7.00
CA GLY A 6 -0.86 2.08 6.95
C GLY A 6 0.10 1.59 5.89
N GLU A 7 1.07 2.43 5.52
CA GLU A 7 2.13 2.02 4.60
C GLU A 7 3.02 0.95 5.22
N ILE A 8 3.34 -0.08 4.42
CA ILE A 8 4.26 -1.15 4.80
C ILE A 8 5.69 -0.62 4.70
N ALA A 9 6.33 -0.42 5.85
CA ALA A 9 7.74 -0.09 5.98
C ALA A 9 8.57 -1.34 6.35
N ILE A 10 9.68 -1.57 5.66
CA ILE A 10 10.49 -2.77 5.79
C ILE A 10 11.92 -2.40 6.16
N ARG A 11 12.52 -3.13 7.11
CA ARG A 11 13.93 -3.00 7.47
C ARG A 11 14.59 -4.36 7.59
N GLY A 12 15.77 -4.51 7.01
CA GLY A 12 16.54 -5.75 7.08
C GLY A 12 17.66 -5.81 6.05
N PRO A 13 18.49 -6.86 6.10
CA PRO A 13 19.65 -7.03 5.21
C PRO A 13 19.26 -7.19 3.73
N GLN A 14 18.02 -7.58 3.45
CA GLN A 14 17.49 -7.75 2.09
C GLN A 14 17.12 -6.44 1.38
N ILE A 15 17.15 -5.30 2.06
CA ILE A 15 16.80 -4.02 1.45
C ILE A 15 17.88 -3.59 0.45
N PHE A 16 17.45 -3.24 -0.75
CA PHE A 16 18.29 -2.73 -1.82
C PHE A 16 18.94 -1.38 -1.45
N LYS A 17 20.04 -1.01 -2.11
CA LYS A 17 20.80 0.22 -1.80
C LYS A 17 20.20 1.50 -2.36
N GLY A 18 19.20 1.38 -3.23
CA GLY A 18 18.59 2.48 -3.94
C GLY A 18 18.29 2.19 -5.40
N TYR A 19 17.52 3.08 -6.01
CA TYR A 19 17.15 3.00 -7.42
C TYR A 19 18.28 3.49 -8.31
N TRP A 20 18.52 2.76 -9.41
CA TRP A 20 19.56 3.12 -10.38
C TRP A 20 19.30 4.49 -11.00
N ASN A 21 20.31 5.37 -10.93
CA ASN A 21 20.29 6.75 -11.46
C ASN A 21 19.10 7.60 -10.96
N LYS A 22 18.60 7.31 -9.75
CA LYS A 22 17.43 7.96 -9.15
C LYS A 22 17.66 8.28 -7.66
N PRO A 23 18.57 9.24 -7.36
CA PRO A 23 18.97 9.54 -5.98
C PRO A 23 17.82 10.12 -5.15
N LYS A 24 16.99 11.01 -5.72
CA LYS A 24 15.86 11.62 -4.99
C LYS A 24 14.78 10.60 -4.62
N GLU A 25 14.45 9.70 -5.54
CA GLU A 25 13.50 8.62 -5.29
C GLU A 25 14.05 7.62 -4.27
N THR A 26 15.38 7.42 -4.27
CA THR A 26 16.05 6.60 -3.26
C THR A 26 15.95 7.22 -1.87
N GLU A 27 16.24 8.52 -1.74
CA GLU A 27 16.12 9.27 -0.48
C GLU A 27 14.69 9.25 0.06
N ASN A 28 13.69 9.39 -0.82
CA ASN A 28 12.28 9.32 -0.42
C ASN A 28 11.85 7.91 0.00
N ALA A 29 12.39 6.88 -0.64
CA ALA A 29 12.02 5.48 -0.35
C ALA A 29 12.81 4.87 0.81
N LEU A 30 14.04 5.35 1.07
CA LEU A 30 14.92 4.86 2.13
C LEU A 30 15.17 5.97 3.16
N VAL A 31 14.40 5.95 4.25
CA VAL A 31 14.47 6.95 5.32
C VAL A 31 14.85 6.27 6.63
N ASP A 32 15.93 6.72 7.27
CA ASP A 32 16.42 6.20 8.56
C ASP A 32 16.56 4.66 8.61
N GLY A 33 16.99 4.07 7.50
CA GLY A 33 17.18 2.62 7.35
C GLY A 33 15.89 1.82 7.11
N TRP A 34 14.75 2.49 6.94
CA TRP A 34 13.48 1.89 6.55
C TRP A 34 13.21 2.09 5.06
N PHE A 35 12.74 1.04 4.41
CA PHE A 35 12.21 1.09 3.05
C PHE A 35 10.70 1.27 3.09
N TYR A 36 10.22 2.36 2.51
CA TYR A 36 8.82 2.68 2.30
C TYR A 36 8.39 2.12 0.93
N SER A 37 7.62 1.03 0.97
CA SER A 37 7.26 0.23 -0.21
C SER A 37 6.24 0.90 -1.14
N GLY A 38 5.50 1.88 -0.62
CA GLY A 38 4.31 2.42 -1.26
C GLY A 38 3.10 1.48 -1.24
N ASP A 39 3.18 0.33 -0.58
CA ASP A 39 2.05 -0.59 -0.36
C ASP A 39 1.36 -0.27 0.96
N VAL A 40 0.03 -0.24 0.96
CA VAL A 40 -0.79 -0.08 2.17
C VAL A 40 -1.24 -1.45 2.65
N GLY A 41 -0.97 -1.75 3.92
CA GLY A 41 -1.32 -3.02 4.55
C GLY A 41 -2.20 -2.84 5.78
N VAL A 42 -2.95 -3.90 6.08
CA VAL A 42 -3.64 -4.11 7.37
C VAL A 42 -3.10 -5.39 7.99
N MET A 43 -2.82 -5.36 9.29
CA MET A 43 -2.30 -6.50 10.03
C MET A 43 -3.41 -7.15 10.86
N ASP A 44 -3.64 -8.44 10.69
CA ASP A 44 -4.61 -9.15 11.54
C ASP A 44 -4.03 -9.46 12.93
N GLU A 45 -4.85 -10.09 13.77
CA GLU A 45 -4.47 -10.42 15.16
C GLU A 45 -3.38 -11.50 15.24
N ASP A 46 -3.23 -12.31 14.20
CA ASP A 46 -2.22 -13.35 14.08
C ASP A 46 -0.90 -12.83 13.46
N GLY A 47 -0.87 -11.56 13.04
CA GLY A 47 0.30 -10.89 12.50
C GLY A 47 0.48 -11.03 10.99
N TYR A 48 -0.50 -11.56 10.26
CA TYR A 48 -0.46 -11.57 8.80
C TYR A 48 -0.81 -10.20 8.24
N ILE A 49 -0.11 -9.81 7.17
CA ILE A 49 -0.33 -8.54 6.49
C ILE A 49 -1.09 -8.80 5.19
N LYS A 50 -2.24 -8.15 5.04
CA LYS A 50 -2.97 -8.07 3.76
C LYS A 50 -2.68 -6.74 3.09
N ILE A 51 -2.22 -6.76 1.85
CA ILE A 51 -2.09 -5.56 1.01
C ILE A 51 -3.48 -5.16 0.54
N VAL A 52 -3.84 -3.89 0.73
CA VAL A 52 -5.17 -3.36 0.45
C VAL A 52 -5.17 -2.16 -0.50
N ASP A 53 -4.03 -1.49 -0.71
CA ASP A 53 -3.93 -0.35 -1.64
C ASP A 53 -2.46 0.01 -1.93
N ARG A 54 -2.28 1.05 -2.75
CA ARG A 54 -1.01 1.75 -2.98
C ARG A 54 -1.11 3.17 -2.44
N THR A 55 -0.04 3.67 -1.80
CA THR A 55 -0.03 5.03 -1.22
C THR A 55 -0.26 6.13 -2.26
N LYS A 56 0.12 5.90 -3.51
CA LYS A 56 -0.11 6.83 -4.63
C LYS A 56 -1.54 6.80 -5.17
N ASP A 57 -2.27 5.71 -4.96
CA ASP A 57 -3.61 5.50 -5.51
C ASP A 57 -4.71 5.71 -4.45
N MET A 58 -4.33 5.98 -3.20
CA MET A 58 -5.24 6.25 -2.10
C MET A 58 -6.06 7.53 -2.34
N ILE A 59 -7.38 7.37 -2.39
CA ILE A 59 -8.34 8.47 -2.59
C ILE A 59 -8.80 8.98 -1.22
N ILE A 60 -8.81 10.30 -1.01
CA ILE A 60 -9.34 10.92 0.22
C ILE A 60 -10.61 11.69 -0.10
N VAL A 61 -11.74 11.28 0.47
CA VAL A 61 -13.05 11.94 0.31
C VAL A 61 -13.56 12.39 1.66
N SER A 62 -13.75 13.69 1.86
CA SER A 62 -14.27 14.26 3.13
C SER A 62 -13.50 13.83 4.38
N GLY A 63 -12.18 13.61 4.25
CA GLY A 63 -11.31 13.16 5.34
C GLY A 63 -11.28 11.64 5.56
N PHE A 64 -12.06 10.87 4.80
CA PHE A 64 -12.04 9.40 4.84
C PHE A 64 -11.09 8.84 3.77
N LYS A 65 -10.28 7.85 4.17
CA LYS A 65 -9.48 7.05 3.24
C LYS A 65 -10.41 6.10 2.48
N VAL A 66 -10.37 6.16 1.16
CA VAL A 66 -11.13 5.28 0.25
C VAL A 66 -10.12 4.42 -0.49
N PHE A 67 -10.21 3.10 -0.29
CA PHE A 67 -9.31 2.13 -0.89
C PHE A 67 -9.87 1.64 -2.22
N SER A 68 -9.14 1.88 -3.30
CA SER A 68 -9.55 1.55 -4.68
C SER A 68 -9.92 0.08 -4.83
N VAL A 69 -9.09 -0.83 -4.28
CA VAL A 69 -9.30 -2.28 -4.30
C VAL A 69 -10.62 -2.70 -3.62
N GLU A 70 -11.03 -2.04 -2.54
CA GLU A 70 -12.31 -2.35 -1.88
C GLU A 70 -13.51 -1.93 -2.74
N VAL A 71 -13.38 -0.80 -3.44
CA VAL A 71 -14.39 -0.33 -4.38
C VAL A 71 -14.50 -1.30 -5.56
N ASP A 72 -13.36 -1.71 -6.13
CA ASP A 72 -13.31 -2.67 -7.24
C ASP A 72 -13.87 -4.05 -6.83
N ASP A 73 -13.55 -4.57 -5.64
CA ASP A 73 -14.10 -5.83 -5.14
C ASP A 73 -15.63 -5.76 -4.98
N LYS A 74 -16.17 -4.63 -4.51
CA LYS A 74 -17.61 -4.40 -4.44
C LYS A 74 -18.26 -4.28 -5.81
N MET A 75 -17.61 -3.58 -6.75
CA MET A 75 -18.09 -3.45 -8.12
C MET A 75 -18.08 -4.79 -8.86
N ASN A 76 -17.04 -5.61 -8.68
CA ASN A 76 -16.92 -6.95 -9.26
C ASN A 76 -18.03 -7.92 -8.83
N LYS A 77 -18.63 -7.70 -7.65
CA LYS A 77 -19.76 -8.50 -7.18
C LYS A 77 -21.09 -8.12 -7.83
N HIS A 78 -21.15 -6.98 -8.52
CA HIS A 78 -22.37 -6.49 -9.14
C HIS A 78 -22.55 -7.11 -10.54
N PRO A 79 -23.67 -7.80 -10.83
CA PRO A 79 -23.83 -8.60 -12.05
C PRO A 79 -23.84 -7.79 -13.36
N ALA A 80 -24.03 -6.47 -13.27
CA ALA A 80 -24.03 -5.56 -14.42
C ALA A 80 -22.67 -4.91 -14.71
N ILE A 81 -21.62 -5.24 -13.94
CA ILE A 81 -20.29 -4.67 -14.11
C ILE A 81 -19.36 -5.76 -14.64
N GLU A 82 -18.73 -5.49 -15.78
CA GLU A 82 -17.68 -6.32 -16.39
C GLU A 82 -16.38 -5.51 -16.35
N LEU A 83 -15.47 -5.86 -15.44
CA LEU A 83 -14.13 -5.27 -15.41
C LEU A 83 -13.24 -6.03 -16.40
N TRP A 84 -12.54 -5.29 -17.28
CA TRP A 84 -11.59 -5.90 -18.22
C TRP A 84 -10.46 -6.59 -17.46
N SER A 85 -10.46 -7.92 -17.52
CA SER A 85 -9.32 -8.79 -17.24
C SER A 85 -8.26 -8.75 -18.34
#